data_AF-A0A940N5Q7-F1
#
_entry.id   AF-A0A940N5Q7-F1
#
_cell.length_a   1.000
_cell.length_b   1.000
_cell.length_c   1.000
_cell.angle_alpha   90.00
_cell.angle_beta   90.00
_cell.angle_gamma   90.00
#
_symmetry.space_group_name_H-M   'P 1'
#
loop_
_entity.id
_entity.type
_entity.pdbx_description
1 polymer ?
#
loop_
_entity_poly.entity_id
_entity_poly.type
_entity_poly.pdbx_seq_one_letter_code
_entity_poly.pdbx_strand_id
1 'polypeptide(L)'
;MMESESGVQPWSQNANGKATGLIQFMPDILKGLGWSDGPDAFKLLSAEQQLPYVERFYRPYVGNLTSPGRLYQATFLPATLPGTDESSIIAAPNGPHADAFRWNPMLDTNRDGVITVGDLTARISNVQQGQRWEALVSRL
;
A
#
# COMPACT_ATOMS: atom_id res chain seq x y z
N MET A 1 4.91 -4.25 -4.04
CA MET A 1 3.73 -3.56 -3.49
C MET A 1 2.54 -4.49 -3.26
N MET A 2 1.87 -5.02 -4.29
CA MET A 2 0.68 -5.89 -4.11
C MET A 2 0.91 -7.10 -3.19
N GLU A 3 2.11 -7.69 -3.22
CA GLU A 3 2.47 -8.77 -2.28
C GLU A 3 2.49 -8.29 -0.82
N SER A 4 2.94 -7.06 -0.55
CA SER A 4 2.93 -6.47 0.80
C SER A 4 1.51 -6.20 1.30
N GLU A 5 0.62 -5.79 0.41
CA GLU A 5 -0.76 -5.38 0.75
C GLU A 5 -1.72 -6.55 0.89
N SER A 6 -1.72 -7.46 -0.08
CA SER A 6 -2.69 -8.55 -0.13
C SER A 6 -2.06 -9.91 -0.38
N GLY A 7 -0.74 -9.98 -0.59
CA GLY A 7 -0.13 -11.18 -1.09
C GLY A 7 -0.55 -11.50 -2.53
N VAL A 8 -0.82 -10.48 -3.35
CA VAL A 8 -1.35 -10.63 -4.72
C VAL A 8 -2.69 -11.39 -4.75
N GLN A 9 -3.50 -11.24 -3.69
CA GLN A 9 -4.82 -11.85 -3.60
C GLN A 9 -5.91 -10.79 -3.86
N PRO A 10 -6.62 -10.86 -5.00
CA PRO A 10 -7.65 -9.86 -5.34
C PRO A 10 -8.88 -9.92 -4.41
N TRP A 11 -9.10 -11.03 -3.72
CA TRP A 11 -10.23 -11.19 -2.79
C TRP A 11 -9.95 -10.71 -1.36
N SER A 12 -8.70 -10.36 -1.04
CA SER A 12 -8.32 -9.96 0.32
C SER A 12 -9.06 -8.71 0.75
N GLN A 13 -9.66 -8.78 1.94
CA GLN A 13 -10.40 -7.68 2.53
C GLN A 13 -10.12 -7.60 4.03
N ASN A 14 -9.74 -6.41 4.50
CA ASN A 14 -9.62 -6.15 5.93
C ASN A 14 -11.02 -6.06 6.58
N ALA A 15 -11.23 -6.80 7.67
CA ALA A 15 -12.47 -6.74 8.44
C ALA A 15 -12.74 -5.34 9.01
N ASN A 16 -11.67 -4.62 9.36
CA ASN A 16 -11.70 -3.26 9.86
C ASN A 16 -11.54 -2.29 8.67
N GLY A 17 -12.50 -1.40 8.45
CA GLY A 17 -12.43 -0.36 7.41
C GLY A 17 -12.60 -0.85 5.96
N LYS A 18 -12.71 -2.17 5.73
CA LYS A 18 -13.04 -2.77 4.42
C LYS A 18 -12.06 -2.47 3.29
N ALA A 19 -10.78 -2.23 3.61
CA ALA A 19 -9.71 -2.15 2.63
C ALA A 19 -9.70 -3.44 1.78
N THR A 20 -9.70 -3.35 0.44
CA THR A 20 -10.00 -4.50 -0.43
C THR A 20 -9.14 -4.56 -1.69
N GLY A 21 -8.79 -5.78 -2.13
CA GLY A 21 -8.17 -6.02 -3.43
C GLY A 21 -6.65 -5.95 -3.44
N LEU A 22 -6.08 -5.95 -4.65
CA LEU A 22 -4.63 -6.07 -4.90
C LEU A 22 -3.75 -5.07 -4.15
N ILE A 23 -4.26 -3.85 -3.92
CA ILE A 23 -3.55 -2.81 -3.18
C ILE A 23 -4.34 -2.29 -1.97
N GLN A 24 -5.30 -3.10 -1.48
CA GLN A 24 -6.14 -2.78 -0.32
C GLN A 24 -6.83 -1.40 -0.42
N PHE A 25 -7.54 -1.17 -1.53
CA PHE A 25 -8.29 0.07 -1.73
C PHE A 25 -9.29 0.32 -0.61
N MET A 26 -9.26 1.53 -0.06
CA MET A 26 -10.29 1.99 0.86
C MET A 26 -11.62 2.21 0.12
N PRO A 27 -12.79 1.98 0.75
CA PRO A 27 -14.09 2.07 0.08
C PRO A 27 -14.35 3.40 -0.65
N ASP A 28 -13.92 4.53 -0.08
CA ASP A 28 -14.13 5.83 -0.70
C ASP A 28 -13.19 6.09 -1.89
N ILE A 29 -12.00 5.49 -1.90
CA ILE A 29 -11.10 5.50 -3.05
C ILE A 29 -11.74 4.73 -4.22
N LEU A 30 -12.31 3.54 -3.96
CA LEU A 30 -13.03 2.78 -4.99
C LEU A 30 -14.13 3.62 -5.66
N LYS A 31 -14.94 4.31 -4.86
CA LYS A 31 -15.97 5.23 -5.37
C LYS A 31 -15.37 6.33 -6.24
N GLY A 32 -14.29 6.96 -5.78
CA GLY A 32 -13.57 8.00 -6.54
C GLY A 32 -12.98 7.50 -7.87
N LEU A 33 -12.68 6.21 -7.98
CA LEU A 33 -12.18 5.55 -9.19
C LEU A 33 -13.31 5.05 -10.12
N GLY A 34 -14.57 5.31 -9.76
CA GLY A 34 -15.75 4.94 -10.54
C GLY A 34 -16.35 3.58 -10.17
N TRP A 35 -15.98 2.98 -9.03
CA TRP A 35 -16.59 1.74 -8.52
C TRP A 35 -17.54 2.03 -7.35
N SER A 36 -18.84 2.01 -7.63
CA SER A 36 -19.89 2.34 -6.64
C SER A 36 -20.49 1.13 -5.92
N ASP A 37 -20.29 -0.09 -6.42
CA ASP A 37 -20.94 -1.32 -5.93
C ASP A 37 -20.35 -1.81 -4.59
N GLY A 38 -19.38 -1.10 -4.06
CA GLY A 38 -18.78 -1.33 -2.76
C GLY A 38 -17.68 -2.39 -2.74
N PRO A 39 -16.93 -2.47 -1.62
CA PRO A 39 -15.77 -3.36 -1.49
C PRO A 39 -16.14 -4.85 -1.56
N ASP A 40 -17.32 -5.24 -1.08
CA ASP A 40 -17.75 -6.64 -1.09
C ASP A 40 -18.05 -7.17 -2.50
N ALA A 41 -18.46 -6.31 -3.43
CA ALA A 41 -18.54 -6.66 -4.85
C ALA A 41 -17.15 -6.61 -5.50
N PHE A 42 -16.31 -5.63 -5.14
CA PHE A 42 -14.97 -5.46 -5.75
C PHE A 42 -14.06 -6.68 -5.54
N LYS A 43 -14.10 -7.31 -4.36
CA LYS A 43 -13.28 -8.49 -4.05
C LYS A 43 -13.62 -9.72 -4.91
N LEU A 44 -14.75 -9.71 -5.62
CA LEU A 44 -15.16 -10.78 -6.53
C LEU A 44 -14.51 -10.64 -7.92
N LEU A 45 -13.91 -9.48 -8.23
CA LEU A 45 -13.16 -9.28 -9.47
C LEU A 45 -11.88 -10.12 -9.47
N SER A 46 -11.49 -10.61 -10.65
CA SER A 46 -10.18 -11.22 -10.85
C SER A 46 -9.06 -10.19 -10.67
N ALA A 47 -7.81 -10.67 -10.51
CA ALA A 47 -6.67 -9.77 -10.40
C ALA A 47 -6.56 -8.86 -11.63
N GLU A 48 -6.71 -9.41 -12.84
CA GLU A 48 -6.67 -8.70 -14.11
C GLU A 48 -7.78 -7.64 -14.20
N GLN A 49 -8.98 -7.96 -13.71
CA GLN A 49 -10.10 -7.00 -13.66
C GLN A 49 -9.86 -5.86 -12.67
N GLN A 50 -9.03 -6.06 -11.64
CA GLN A 50 -8.63 -5.00 -10.71
C GLN A 50 -7.50 -4.11 -11.26
N LEU A 51 -6.68 -4.58 -12.20
CA LEU A 51 -5.53 -3.83 -12.72
C LEU A 51 -5.90 -2.44 -13.30
N PRO A 52 -7.00 -2.24 -14.05
CA PRO A 52 -7.39 -0.91 -14.50
C PRO A 52 -7.66 0.09 -13.37
N TYR A 53 -8.14 -0.38 -12.21
CA TYR A 53 -8.35 0.47 -11.03
C TYR A 53 -7.03 0.79 -10.33
N VAL A 54 -6.10 -0.18 -10.30
CA VAL A 54 -4.73 0.03 -9.82
C VAL A 54 -4.02 1.09 -10.67
N GLU A 55 -4.11 0.99 -11.99
CA GLU A 55 -3.53 1.96 -12.91
C GLU A 55 -4.13 3.36 -12.69
N ARG A 56 -5.46 3.48 -12.65
CA ARG A 56 -6.15 4.76 -12.40
C ARG A 56 -5.75 5.37 -11.05
N PHE A 57 -5.55 4.56 -10.03
CA PHE A 57 -5.12 5.01 -8.71
C PHE A 57 -3.72 5.60 -8.73
N TYR A 58 -2.75 4.94 -9.38
CA TYR A 58 -1.37 5.42 -9.41
C TYR A 58 -1.10 6.51 -10.45
N ARG A 59 -1.95 6.65 -11.48
CA ARG A 59 -1.80 7.61 -12.57
C ARG A 59 -1.48 9.05 -12.13
N PRO A 60 -2.11 9.63 -11.08
CA PRO A 60 -1.80 10.99 -10.63
C PRO A 60 -0.39 11.12 -10.02
N TYR A 61 0.22 10.02 -9.59
CA TYR A 61 1.47 10.03 -8.83
C TYR A 61 2.69 9.69 -9.67
N VAL A 62 2.55 9.33 -10.95
CA VAL A 62 3.61 8.74 -11.80
C VAL A 62 4.95 9.51 -11.73
N GLY A 63 4.92 10.84 -11.68
CA GLY A 63 6.15 11.66 -11.57
C GLY A 63 6.90 11.53 -10.23
N ASN A 64 6.27 10.95 -9.21
CA ASN A 64 6.82 10.74 -7.87
C ASN A 64 7.16 9.28 -7.55
N LEU A 65 6.76 8.31 -8.39
CA LEU A 65 6.94 6.87 -8.16
C LEU A 65 8.37 6.41 -8.52
N THR A 66 9.37 7.03 -7.91
CA THR A 66 10.79 6.86 -8.26
C THR A 66 11.51 5.77 -7.47
N SER A 67 10.91 5.27 -6.39
CA SER A 67 11.44 4.17 -5.57
C SER A 67 10.32 3.26 -5.05
N PRO A 68 10.63 2.05 -4.56
CA PRO A 68 9.64 1.20 -3.88
C PRO A 68 8.96 1.93 -2.71
N GLY A 69 9.71 2.65 -1.87
CA GLY A 69 9.15 3.44 -0.77
C GLY A 69 8.18 4.49 -1.27
N ARG A 70 8.49 5.19 -2.37
CA ARG A 70 7.59 6.16 -2.99
C ARG A 70 6.30 5.53 -3.52
N LEU A 71 6.40 4.34 -4.12
CA LEU A 71 5.23 3.57 -4.55
C LEU A 71 4.32 3.23 -3.37
N TYR A 72 4.89 2.76 -2.27
CA TYR A 72 4.12 2.45 -1.07
C TYR A 72 3.57 3.73 -0.42
N GLN A 73 4.35 4.80 -0.36
CA GLN A 73 3.93 6.08 0.19
C GLN A 73 2.69 6.61 -0.53
N ALA A 74 2.62 6.46 -1.86
CA ALA A 74 1.44 6.82 -2.65
C ALA A 74 0.18 6.03 -2.25
N THR A 75 0.33 4.81 -1.75
CA THR A 75 -0.79 3.98 -1.27
C THR A 75 -1.15 4.28 0.18
N PHE A 76 -0.15 4.49 1.03
CA PHE A 76 -0.33 4.65 2.46
C PHE A 76 -0.74 6.08 2.85
N LEU A 77 0.03 7.09 2.42
CA LEU A 77 -0.16 8.49 2.75
C LEU A 77 0.19 9.39 1.55
N PRO A 78 -0.57 9.36 0.44
CA PRO A 78 -0.23 10.06 -0.80
C PRO A 78 -0.03 11.57 -0.63
N ALA A 79 -0.73 12.20 0.33
CA ALA A 79 -0.58 13.62 0.63
C ALA A 79 0.84 14.00 1.09
N THR A 80 1.63 13.04 1.58
CA THR A 80 3.01 13.25 2.03
C THR A 80 4.05 13.13 0.91
N LEU A 81 3.66 12.73 -0.31
CA LEU A 81 4.59 12.56 -1.43
C LEU A 81 5.41 13.83 -1.74
N PRO A 82 4.83 15.04 -1.85
CA PRO A 82 5.62 16.20 -2.26
C PRO A 82 6.75 16.52 -1.28
N GLY A 83 7.99 16.64 -1.76
CA GLY A 83 9.13 17.12 -0.98
C GLY A 83 9.68 16.17 0.08
N THR A 84 9.27 14.91 0.09
CA THR A 84 9.79 13.88 1.02
C THR A 84 10.77 12.93 0.34
N ASP A 85 11.71 12.42 1.14
CA ASP A 85 12.73 11.43 0.78
C ASP A 85 12.78 10.29 1.80
N GLU A 86 13.69 9.32 1.61
CA GLU A 86 13.83 8.13 2.45
C GLU A 86 13.98 8.44 3.96
N SER A 87 14.55 9.59 4.33
CA SER A 87 14.74 9.99 5.73
C SER A 87 13.54 10.71 6.35
N SER A 88 12.56 11.10 5.53
CA SER A 88 11.43 11.91 5.95
C SER A 88 10.47 11.12 6.83
N ILE A 89 10.18 11.64 8.02
CA ILE A 89 9.15 11.10 8.92
C ILE A 89 7.77 11.45 8.38
N ILE A 90 6.96 10.43 8.09
CA ILE A 90 5.62 10.58 7.54
C ILE A 90 4.52 10.18 8.53
N ALA A 91 4.82 9.42 9.58
CA ALA A 91 3.88 9.18 10.67
C ALA A 91 4.61 8.92 12.00
N ALA A 92 4.05 9.40 13.11
CA ALA A 92 4.57 9.11 14.45
C ALA A 92 3.45 9.27 15.52
N PRO A 93 3.49 8.54 16.65
CA PRO A 93 2.46 8.61 17.70
C PRO A 93 2.17 10.02 18.23
N ASN A 94 3.23 10.83 18.39
CA ASN A 94 3.17 12.21 18.86
C ASN A 94 3.61 13.21 17.77
N GLY A 95 3.41 12.86 16.50
CA GLY A 95 3.89 13.64 15.36
C GLY A 95 2.88 13.69 14.21
N PRO A 96 3.33 13.85 12.95
CA PRO A 96 2.42 13.87 11.81
C PRO A 96 1.64 12.56 11.73
N HIS A 97 0.41 12.62 11.24
CA HIS A 97 -0.42 11.45 10.93
C HIS A 97 -0.46 10.37 12.04
N ALA A 98 -0.60 10.77 13.30
CA ALA A 98 -0.58 9.86 14.46
C ALA A 98 -1.58 8.69 14.35
N ASP A 99 -2.77 8.92 13.78
CA ASP A 99 -3.73 7.84 13.53
C ASP A 99 -3.18 6.82 12.53
N ALA A 100 -2.48 7.26 11.48
CA ALA A 100 -1.88 6.35 10.48
C ALA A 100 -0.83 5.45 11.13
N PHE A 101 0.00 6.00 12.03
CA PHE A 101 0.92 5.20 12.84
C PHE A 101 0.17 4.22 13.73
N ARG A 102 -0.85 4.69 14.49
CA ARG A 102 -1.62 3.86 15.42
C ARG A 102 -2.24 2.64 14.74
N TRP A 103 -2.75 2.81 13.53
CA TRP A 103 -3.36 1.71 12.76
C TRP A 103 -2.34 0.81 12.05
N ASN A 104 -1.12 1.30 11.83
CA ASN A 104 -0.11 0.61 11.03
C ASN A 104 1.26 0.55 11.71
N PRO A 105 1.35 0.15 13.00
CA PRO A 105 2.62 0.16 13.74
C PRO A 105 3.64 -0.84 13.15
N MET A 106 3.19 -1.82 12.36
CA MET A 106 4.08 -2.77 11.68
C MET A 106 4.89 -2.13 10.54
N LEU A 107 4.55 -0.90 10.13
CA LEU A 107 5.29 -0.15 9.13
C LEU A 107 6.48 0.61 9.73
N ASP A 108 6.61 0.70 11.06
CA ASP A 108 7.86 1.10 11.73
C ASP A 108 8.77 -0.15 11.78
N THR A 109 9.61 -0.31 10.75
CA THR A 109 10.31 -1.57 10.51
C THR A 109 11.53 -1.75 11.40
N ASN A 110 12.14 -0.65 11.83
CA ASN A 110 13.29 -0.62 12.72
C ASN A 110 12.91 -0.42 14.21
N ARG A 111 11.64 -0.13 14.50
CA ARG A 111 11.05 0.08 15.84
C ARG A 111 11.61 1.28 16.59
N ASP A 112 11.92 2.35 15.88
CA ASP A 112 12.43 3.61 16.47
C ASP A 112 11.31 4.59 16.87
N GLY A 113 10.04 4.23 16.63
CA GLY A 113 8.86 4.99 17.04
C GLY A 113 8.39 5.98 15.97
N VAL A 114 8.94 5.95 14.77
CA VAL A 114 8.47 6.72 13.62
C VAL A 114 8.32 5.82 12.38
N ILE A 115 7.50 6.25 11.43
CA ILE A 115 7.45 5.66 10.09
C ILE A 115 8.06 6.66 9.14
N THR A 116 9.13 6.26 8.47
CA THR A 116 9.78 7.01 7.41
C THR A 116 9.43 6.47 6.03
N VAL A 117 9.77 7.20 4.96
CA VAL A 117 9.72 6.61 3.60
C VAL A 117 10.68 5.43 3.48
N GLY A 118 11.82 5.48 4.18
CA GLY A 118 12.80 4.39 4.28
C GLY A 118 12.23 3.11 4.85
N ASP A 119 11.35 3.20 5.86
CA ASP A 119 10.64 2.04 6.39
C ASP A 119 9.73 1.40 5.35
N LEU A 120 9.06 2.21 4.53
CA LEU A 120 8.22 1.70 3.45
C LEU A 120 9.06 0.97 2.39
N THR A 121 10.26 1.50 2.06
CA THR A 121 11.24 0.82 1.21
C THR A 121 11.68 -0.52 1.82
N ALA A 122 12.04 -0.52 3.10
CA ALA A 122 12.46 -1.72 3.83
C ALA A 122 11.35 -2.77 3.85
N ARG A 123 10.09 -2.36 4.05
CA ARG A 123 8.94 -3.25 4.04
C ARG A 123 8.79 -3.98 2.70
N ILE A 124 8.89 -3.28 1.57
CA ILE A 124 8.85 -3.94 0.25
C ILE A 124 10.05 -4.87 0.06
N SER A 125 11.23 -4.45 0.47
CA SER A 125 12.46 -5.24 0.33
C SER A 125 12.38 -6.55 1.11
N ASN A 126 11.84 -6.52 2.34
CA ASN A 126 11.64 -7.70 3.18
C ASN A 126 10.65 -8.70 2.56
N VAL A 127 9.59 -8.19 1.93
CA VAL A 127 8.62 -9.03 1.20
C VAL A 127 9.27 -9.74 0.02
N GLN A 128 10.19 -9.07 -0.69
CA GLN A 128 10.96 -9.65 -1.81
C GLN A 128 12.05 -10.66 -1.38
N GLN A 129 12.26 -10.86 -0.08
CA GLN A 129 13.23 -11.82 0.45
C GLN A 129 12.54 -12.96 1.22
N GLY A 130 11.20 -12.98 1.27
CA GLY A 130 10.46 -14.01 1.97
C GLY A 130 10.40 -15.34 1.19
N GLN A 131 10.29 -16.45 1.93
CA GLN A 131 10.16 -17.81 1.36
C GLN A 131 9.06 -17.91 0.29
N ARG A 132 7.96 -17.16 0.45
CA ARG A 132 6.89 -17.12 -0.53
C ARG A 132 7.32 -16.48 -1.84
N TRP A 133 8.08 -15.38 -1.79
CA TRP A 133 8.61 -14.72 -2.98
C TRP A 133 9.59 -15.64 -3.72
N GLU A 134 10.50 -16.29 -2.99
CA GLU A 134 11.42 -17.28 -3.55
C GLU A 134 10.65 -18.42 -4.26
N ALA A 135 9.58 -18.93 -3.64
CA ALA A 135 8.72 -19.96 -4.22
C ALA A 135 7.95 -19.48 -5.47
N LEU A 136 7.65 -18.18 -5.61
CA LEU A 136 7.04 -17.62 -6.80
C LEU A 136 8.06 -17.45 -7.93
N VAL A 137 9.24 -16.88 -7.63
CA VAL A 137 10.29 -16.62 -8.63
C VAL A 137 10.85 -17.92 -9.21
N SER A 138 10.98 -18.97 -8.40
CA SER A 138 11.43 -20.30 -8.86
C SER A 138 10.51 -21.00 -9.88
N ARG A 139 9.31 -20.44 -10.14
CA ARG A 139 8.33 -20.97 -11.09
C ARG A 139 8.26 -20.17 -12.40
N LEU A 140 9.02 -19.08 -12.50
CA LEU A 140 9.16 -18.24 -13.70
C LEU A 140 10.34 -18.72 -14.53
#